data_AF-A0A0F8YUY0-F1
#
_entry.id   AF-A0A0F8YUY0-F1
#
_cell.length_a   1.000
_cell.length_b   1.000
_cell.length_c   1.000
_cell.angle_alpha   90.00
_cell.angle_beta   90.00
_cell.angle_gamma   90.00
#
_symmetry.space_group_name_H-M   'P 1'
#
loop_
_entity.id
_entity.type
_entity.pdbx_description
1 polymer ?
#
loop_
_entity_poly.entity_id
_entity_poly.type
_entity_poly.pdbx_seq_one_letter_code
_entity_poly.pdbx_strand_id
1 'polypeptide(L)'
;LWKREPRSEQSQEQSILFNIRIFIQFELKNHNIEEKLKLEGVLQFLAMDIENQKGDRARVITPSKISPLDILEGNIFKNSYESLRNFVPEDVNFDFPENLPLPRLPILKNENVRYIDINDDFKKVAISVGKHIKDGVITNHETFIPINKLPQDLAIFGKSGSGKTYFLARFIKELAAKSKDVGILVLNIKKQSQEIFYNDFTKLKYSDEDFHIPYFTKGEKDSLKKRLQETATYVYASLGLKNVFEKIIYRTEVGFLKLKGELPEFFLRLLKGVEIYIKKNPYGPEEQANLLQVFRNRMNVYNEDKIQNVLRMTETLPTWVTDWLNGKNIFLDLSLCSKFIKPLIVNAIFQLVRTVTKDSEAEELKYLIIIDEAHALLEKPITTNSDDADFITKEQM
;
A
#
# COMPACT_ATOMS: atom_id res chain seq x y z
N LEU A 1 -0.65 -27.39 -1.79
CA LEU A 1 -0.04 -27.29 -0.45
C LEU A 1 1.44 -27.62 -0.56
N TRP A 2 2.30 -26.61 -0.45
CA TRP A 2 3.76 -26.76 -0.38
C TRP A 2 4.11 -27.72 0.75
N LYS A 3 4.99 -28.69 0.51
CA LYS A 3 5.52 -29.55 1.58
C LYS A 3 7.03 -29.35 1.64
N ARG A 4 7.52 -28.94 2.80
CA ARG A 4 8.93 -29.14 3.15
C ARG A 4 9.10 -30.61 3.50
N GLU A 5 10.25 -31.21 3.21
CA GLU A 5 10.55 -32.54 3.73
C GLU A 5 10.39 -32.55 5.26
N PRO A 6 9.83 -33.62 5.85
CA PRO A 6 9.77 -33.72 7.29
C PRO A 6 11.19 -33.67 7.84
N ARG A 7 11.43 -32.78 8.81
CA ARG A 7 12.67 -32.82 9.60
C ARG A 7 12.76 -34.21 10.22
N SER A 8 13.89 -34.89 10.03
CA SER A 8 14.13 -36.18 10.68
C SER A 8 14.03 -36.01 12.19
N GLU A 9 13.47 -37.00 12.90
CA GLU A 9 13.35 -36.97 14.37
C GLU A 9 14.73 -36.86 15.05
N GLN A 10 15.79 -37.29 14.38
CA GLN A 10 17.19 -37.13 14.81
C GLN A 10 17.72 -35.67 14.73
N SER A 11 17.00 -34.73 14.10
CA SER A 11 17.42 -33.32 14.01
C SER A 11 17.12 -32.49 15.26
N GLN A 12 16.32 -33.00 16.20
CA GLN A 12 15.98 -32.27 17.42
C GLN A 12 17.17 -32.08 18.37
N GLU A 13 18.13 -33.01 18.40
CA GLU A 13 19.30 -32.92 19.28
C GLU A 13 20.40 -31.95 18.78
N GLN A 14 20.44 -31.63 17.47
CA GLN A 14 21.49 -30.77 16.92
C GLN A 14 21.21 -29.27 17.08
N SER A 15 19.99 -28.89 17.47
CA SER A 15 19.56 -27.49 17.52
C SER A 15 20.19 -26.67 18.67
N ILE A 16 20.89 -27.34 19.60
CA ILE A 16 21.50 -26.72 20.80
C ILE A 16 23.02 -26.49 20.62
N LEU A 17 23.65 -27.04 19.58
CA LEU A 17 25.12 -27.08 19.47
C LEU A 17 25.77 -25.92 18.70
N PHE A 18 24.99 -25.07 18.03
CA PHE A 18 25.56 -24.06 17.14
C PHE A 18 25.12 -22.64 17.49
N ASN A 19 26.06 -21.87 18.09
CA ASN A 19 26.02 -20.43 17.99
C ASN A 19 26.37 -20.05 16.54
N ILE A 20 25.35 -19.87 15.70
CA ILE A 20 25.54 -19.46 14.32
C ILE A 20 26.04 -18.01 14.32
N ARG A 21 27.33 -17.83 14.02
CA ARG A 21 27.91 -16.53 13.67
C ARG A 21 27.95 -16.44 12.15
N ILE A 22 27.09 -15.62 11.58
CA ILE A 22 27.04 -15.39 10.13
C ILE A 22 27.97 -14.22 9.82
N PHE A 23 29.03 -14.48 9.06
CA PHE A 23 29.90 -13.45 8.51
C PHE A 23 29.49 -13.22 7.06
N ILE A 24 29.11 -11.99 6.73
CA ILE A 24 28.63 -11.62 5.39
C ILE A 24 29.69 -10.74 4.76
N GLN A 25 30.38 -11.29 3.76
CA GLN A 25 31.20 -10.50 2.86
C GLN A 25 30.30 -9.95 1.76
N PHE A 26 30.11 -8.63 1.76
CA PHE A 26 29.33 -7.94 0.73
C PHE A 26 30.27 -6.98 0.00
N GLU A 27 30.60 -7.28 -1.25
CA GLU A 27 31.39 -6.38 -2.08
C GLU A 27 30.52 -5.22 -2.56
N LEU A 28 30.67 -4.08 -1.89
CA LEU A 28 30.03 -2.82 -2.28
C LEU A 28 30.73 -2.27 -3.52
N LYS A 29 29.97 -2.01 -4.59
CA LYS A 29 30.49 -1.26 -5.74
C LYS A 29 30.34 0.24 -5.52
N ASN A 30 29.36 0.69 -4.73
CA ASN A 30 29.12 2.10 -4.40
C ASN A 30 28.46 2.26 -3.02
N HIS A 31 28.95 3.19 -2.20
CA HIS A 31 28.48 3.43 -0.83
C HIS A 31 27.21 4.31 -0.79
N ASN A 32 26.11 3.85 -1.41
CA ASN A 32 24.85 4.59 -1.49
C ASN A 32 23.70 3.92 -0.71
N ILE A 33 22.61 4.65 -0.51
CA ILE A 33 21.40 4.20 0.21
C ILE A 33 20.73 2.98 -0.48
N GLU A 34 20.91 2.82 -1.78
CA GLU A 34 20.32 1.72 -2.56
C GLU A 34 21.01 0.38 -2.24
N GLU A 35 22.35 0.34 -2.17
CA GLU A 35 23.08 -0.85 -1.72
C GLU A 35 22.80 -1.17 -0.24
N LYS A 36 22.59 -0.15 0.60
CA LYS A 36 22.14 -0.33 2.00
C LYS A 36 20.81 -1.07 2.10
N LEU A 37 19.79 -0.63 1.36
CA LEU A 37 18.46 -1.27 1.39
C LEU A 37 18.50 -2.68 0.80
N LYS A 38 19.34 -2.91 -0.21
CA LYS A 38 19.58 -4.24 -0.77
C LYS A 38 20.19 -5.17 0.27
N LEU A 39 21.19 -4.70 1.02
CA LEU A 39 21.79 -5.46 2.11
C LEU A 39 20.78 -5.75 3.22
N GLU A 40 19.99 -4.77 3.66
CA GLU A 40 18.94 -4.96 4.66
C GLU A 40 17.87 -5.97 4.19
N GLY A 41 17.48 -5.94 2.92
CA GLY A 41 16.56 -6.89 2.33
C GLY A 41 17.11 -8.32 2.31
N VAL A 42 18.40 -8.48 1.95
CA VAL A 42 19.08 -9.78 1.96
C VAL A 42 19.21 -10.32 3.40
N LEU A 43 19.57 -9.46 4.36
CA LEU A 43 19.66 -9.83 5.78
C LEU A 43 18.32 -10.26 6.36
N GLN A 44 17.25 -9.53 6.04
CA GLN A 44 15.90 -9.90 6.48
C GLN A 44 15.43 -11.20 5.84
N PHE A 45 15.76 -11.43 4.56
CA PHE A 45 15.46 -12.68 3.88
C PHE A 45 16.17 -13.87 4.54
N LEU A 46 17.46 -13.73 4.86
CA LEU A 46 18.25 -14.76 5.56
C LEU A 46 17.67 -15.09 6.94
N ALA A 47 17.20 -14.09 7.69
CA ALA A 47 16.62 -14.28 9.01
C ALA A 47 15.15 -14.76 9.00
N MET A 48 14.48 -14.73 7.84
CA MET A 48 13.03 -14.94 7.74
C MET A 48 12.57 -16.34 8.15
N ASP A 49 13.41 -17.36 7.94
CA ASP A 49 13.14 -18.77 8.24
C ASP A 49 13.81 -19.25 9.54
N ILE A 50 14.51 -18.36 10.26
CA ILE A 50 15.12 -18.68 11.54
C ILE A 50 14.08 -18.42 12.62
N GLU A 51 13.60 -19.48 13.27
CA GLU A 51 12.60 -19.42 14.33
C GLU A 51 13.12 -20.19 15.55
N ASN A 52 12.83 -19.70 16.75
CA ASN A 52 13.13 -20.43 17.98
C ASN A 52 12.11 -21.59 18.17
N GLN A 53 12.33 -22.43 19.18
CA GLN A 53 11.43 -23.56 19.48
C GLN A 53 9.99 -23.15 19.85
N LYS A 54 9.75 -21.87 20.15
CA LYS A 54 8.44 -21.30 20.44
C LYS A 54 7.76 -20.71 19.20
N GLY A 55 8.42 -20.76 18.03
CA GLY A 55 7.95 -20.14 16.78
C GLY A 55 8.23 -18.65 16.67
N ASP A 56 9.02 -18.06 17.57
CA ASP A 56 9.41 -16.66 17.47
C ASP A 56 10.51 -16.51 16.42
N ARG A 57 10.28 -15.61 15.47
CA ARG A 57 11.24 -15.31 14.40
C ARG A 57 12.48 -14.61 14.94
N ALA A 58 13.63 -14.97 14.38
CA ALA A 58 14.87 -14.24 14.55
C ALA A 58 14.69 -12.81 14.05
N ARG A 59 15.16 -11.87 14.86
CA ARG A 59 15.20 -10.45 14.50
C ARG A 59 16.66 -10.07 14.33
N VAL A 60 16.96 -9.37 13.23
CA VAL A 60 18.26 -8.73 13.08
C VAL A 60 18.29 -7.55 14.05
N ILE A 61 19.08 -7.68 15.11
CA ILE A 61 19.28 -6.62 16.10
C ILE A 61 20.56 -5.89 15.73
N THR A 62 20.43 -4.64 15.27
CA THR A 62 21.57 -3.73 15.17
C THR A 62 21.82 -3.14 16.56
N PRO A 63 23.01 -3.28 17.15
CA PRO A 63 23.30 -2.68 18.45
C PRO A 63 23.06 -1.17 18.41
N SER A 64 22.37 -0.63 19.41
CA SER A 64 21.87 0.76 19.47
C SER A 64 22.93 1.88 19.43
N LYS A 65 24.21 1.53 19.29
CA LYS A 65 25.35 2.46 19.21
C LYS A 65 26.13 2.38 17.89
N ILE A 66 25.72 1.51 16.97
CA ILE A 66 26.40 1.31 15.69
C ILE A 66 25.38 1.63 14.60
N SER A 67 25.59 2.73 13.90
CA SER A 67 24.76 3.05 12.75
C SER A 67 25.10 2.10 11.60
N PRO A 68 24.16 1.81 10.69
CA PRO A 68 24.48 1.08 9.46
C PRO A 68 25.59 1.74 8.63
N LEU A 69 25.78 3.07 8.75
CA LEU A 69 26.91 3.80 8.16
C LEU A 69 28.25 3.39 8.78
N ASP A 70 28.30 3.15 10.08
CA ASP A 70 29.52 2.65 10.76
C ASP A 70 29.89 1.23 10.30
N ILE A 71 28.89 0.42 9.94
CA ILE A 71 29.08 -0.91 9.33
C ILE A 71 29.58 -0.77 7.89
N LEU A 72 29.01 0.15 7.11
CA LEU A 72 29.37 0.40 5.70
C LEU A 72 30.77 1.01 5.53
N GLU A 73 31.20 1.85 6.47
CA GLU A 73 32.53 2.50 6.45
C GLU A 73 33.62 1.66 7.15
N GLY A 74 33.26 0.47 7.68
CA GLY A 74 34.17 -0.36 8.46
C GLY A 74 34.60 0.29 9.80
N ASN A 75 33.94 1.35 10.25
CA ASN A 75 34.26 2.04 11.50
C ASN A 75 33.98 1.16 12.74
N ILE A 76 33.14 0.14 12.61
CA ILE A 76 32.99 -0.95 13.59
C ILE A 76 34.30 -1.67 13.92
N PHE A 77 35.29 -1.66 13.02
CA PHE A 77 36.61 -2.26 13.25
C PHE A 77 37.64 -1.27 13.82
N LYS A 78 37.31 0.03 13.93
CA LYS A 78 38.24 1.06 14.42
C LYS A 78 38.27 1.20 15.95
N ASN A 79 37.25 0.72 16.66
CA ASN A 79 37.25 0.70 18.13
C ASN A 79 37.95 -0.56 18.65
N SER A 80 39.28 -0.54 18.56
CA SER A 80 40.19 -1.52 19.14
C SER A 80 40.29 -1.33 20.66
N TYR A 81 39.55 -2.12 21.44
CA TYR A 81 39.92 -2.39 22.85
C TYR A 81 39.99 -3.87 23.21
N GLU A 82 39.73 -4.77 22.27
CA GLU A 82 40.13 -6.17 22.40
C GLU A 82 40.94 -6.53 21.15
N SER A 83 42.15 -7.04 21.37
CA SER A 83 43.04 -7.54 20.33
C SER A 83 42.28 -8.50 19.42
N LEU A 84 41.92 -8.04 18.22
CA LEU A 84 41.45 -8.91 17.15
C LEU A 84 42.56 -9.92 16.89
N ARG A 85 42.29 -11.19 17.21
CA ARG A 85 43.10 -12.29 16.67
C ARG A 85 43.09 -12.12 15.15
N ASN A 86 44.26 -11.97 14.56
CA ASN A 86 44.40 -12.08 13.11
C ASN A 86 44.05 -13.52 12.76
N PHE A 87 42.86 -13.73 12.20
CA PHE A 87 42.50 -15.00 11.60
C PHE A 87 43.17 -15.05 10.23
N VAL A 88 44.09 -16.00 10.03
CA VAL A 88 44.68 -16.26 8.71
C VAL A 88 43.63 -17.05 7.89
N PRO A 89 43.57 -16.95 6.55
CA PRO A 89 42.56 -17.67 5.76
C PRO A 89 42.55 -19.18 5.99
N GLU A 90 43.67 -19.78 6.43
CA GLU A 90 43.73 -21.19 6.81
C GLU A 90 43.03 -21.51 8.16
N ASP A 91 42.81 -20.50 9.02
CA ASP A 91 42.14 -20.65 10.33
C ASP A 91 40.61 -20.62 10.23
N VAL A 92 40.07 -20.24 9.07
CA VAL A 92 38.63 -20.15 8.82
C VAL A 92 38.30 -21.05 7.64
N ASN A 93 37.81 -22.25 7.94
CA ASN A 93 37.29 -23.12 6.91
C ASN A 93 35.95 -22.56 6.41
N PHE A 94 35.96 -21.94 5.23
CA PHE A 94 34.78 -21.43 4.51
C PHE A 94 34.04 -22.53 3.73
N ASP A 95 34.52 -23.77 3.79
CA ASP A 95 33.81 -24.89 3.18
C ASP A 95 32.50 -25.10 3.92
N PHE A 96 31.41 -24.69 3.29
CA PHE A 96 30.09 -25.16 3.67
C PHE A 96 30.12 -26.68 3.58
N PRO A 97 29.85 -27.43 4.67
CA PRO A 97 29.69 -28.87 4.57
C PRO A 97 28.71 -29.18 3.45
N GLU A 98 29.02 -30.11 2.55
CA GLU A 98 28.08 -30.49 1.46
C GLU A 98 26.71 -30.92 2.01
N ASN A 99 26.72 -31.35 3.27
CA ASN A 99 25.60 -31.78 4.10
C ASN A 99 25.02 -30.66 4.99
N LEU A 100 25.40 -29.38 4.81
CA LEU A 100 24.75 -28.27 5.50
C LEU A 100 23.30 -28.21 5.03
N PRO A 101 22.30 -28.45 5.90
CA PRO A 101 20.91 -28.52 5.49
C PRO A 101 20.38 -27.11 5.31
N LEU A 102 20.85 -26.41 4.27
CA LEU A 102 20.14 -25.23 3.78
C LEU A 102 18.73 -25.71 3.43
N PRO A 103 17.68 -25.05 3.96
CA PRO A 103 16.32 -25.45 3.65
C PRO A 103 16.15 -25.39 2.13
N ARG A 104 16.04 -26.57 1.49
CA ARG A 104 15.74 -26.66 0.07
C ARG A 104 14.45 -25.89 -0.17
N LEU A 105 14.41 -25.12 -1.25
CA LEU A 105 13.19 -24.40 -1.61
C LEU A 105 12.04 -25.42 -1.68
N PRO A 106 10.84 -25.03 -1.22
CA PRO A 106 9.75 -25.98 -1.07
C PRO A 106 9.39 -26.59 -2.43
N ILE A 107 9.22 -27.92 -2.47
CA ILE A 107 8.89 -28.65 -3.70
C ILE A 107 7.36 -28.76 -3.81
N LEU A 108 6.82 -28.40 -4.97
CA LEU A 108 5.40 -28.57 -5.26
C LEU A 108 5.14 -30.04 -5.66
N LYS A 109 4.28 -30.73 -4.91
CA LYS A 109 3.90 -32.14 -5.16
C LYS A 109 3.43 -32.43 -6.60
N ASN A 110 2.79 -31.44 -7.22
CA ASN A 110 2.27 -31.52 -8.59
C ASN A 110 2.83 -30.35 -9.40
N GLU A 111 4.16 -30.18 -9.39
CA GLU A 111 4.81 -29.13 -10.16
C GLU A 111 4.61 -29.37 -11.66
N ASN A 112 3.86 -28.47 -12.30
CA ASN A 112 3.61 -28.49 -13.75
C ASN A 112 4.18 -27.20 -14.35
N VAL A 113 5.50 -27.15 -14.45
CA VAL A 113 6.21 -26.01 -15.04
C VAL A 113 6.30 -26.23 -16.55
N ARG A 114 5.59 -25.40 -17.32
CA ARG A 114 5.76 -25.31 -18.77
C ARG A 114 6.76 -24.22 -19.08
N TYR A 115 7.85 -24.58 -19.76
CA TYR A 115 8.76 -23.61 -20.34
C TYR A 115 8.18 -23.15 -21.67
N ILE A 116 7.90 -21.86 -21.76
CA ILE A 116 7.48 -21.21 -23.00
C ILE A 116 8.66 -20.35 -23.42
N ASP A 117 9.21 -20.61 -24.60
CA ASP A 117 10.25 -19.77 -25.16
C ASP A 117 9.63 -18.43 -25.58
N ILE A 118 10.14 -17.36 -24.97
CA ILE A 118 9.64 -16.01 -25.16
C ILE A 118 10.66 -15.23 -25.98
N ASN A 119 10.24 -14.76 -27.15
CA ASN A 119 11.07 -13.93 -28.01
C ASN A 119 11.30 -12.53 -27.40
N ASP A 120 12.34 -11.84 -27.87
CA ASP A 120 12.72 -10.54 -27.31
C ASP A 120 11.68 -9.44 -27.57
N ASP A 121 10.87 -9.58 -28.63
CA ASP A 121 9.79 -8.64 -28.91
C ASP A 121 8.66 -8.73 -27.88
N PHE A 122 8.29 -9.93 -27.43
CA PHE A 122 7.33 -10.09 -26.34
C PHE A 122 7.87 -9.52 -25.03
N LYS A 123 9.16 -9.68 -24.72
CA LYS A 123 9.77 -9.12 -23.50
C LYS A 123 9.67 -7.59 -23.44
N LYS A 124 9.62 -6.89 -24.57
CA LYS A 124 9.45 -5.43 -24.63
C LYS A 124 8.05 -4.98 -24.18
N VAL A 125 7.04 -5.83 -24.41
CA VAL A 125 5.61 -5.54 -24.12
C VAL A 125 5.05 -6.34 -22.94
N ALA A 126 5.93 -6.96 -22.14
CA ALA A 126 5.57 -7.76 -20.97
C ALA A 126 6.49 -7.46 -19.79
N ILE A 127 6.02 -7.66 -18.56
CA ILE A 127 6.76 -7.43 -17.32
C ILE A 127 7.28 -8.77 -16.78
N SER A 128 8.56 -8.84 -16.44
CA SER A 128 9.17 -9.99 -15.78
C SER A 128 8.67 -10.11 -14.35
N VAL A 129 8.08 -11.25 -14.00
CA VAL A 129 7.65 -11.56 -12.61
C VAL A 129 8.65 -12.42 -11.84
N GLY A 130 9.73 -12.86 -12.48
CA GLY A 130 10.82 -13.61 -11.86
C GLY A 130 11.18 -14.89 -12.61
N LYS A 131 12.03 -15.70 -11.98
CA LYS A 131 12.54 -16.96 -12.53
C LYS A 131 11.73 -18.14 -12.02
N HIS A 132 11.60 -19.18 -12.85
CA HIS A 132 10.95 -20.42 -12.47
C HIS A 132 11.78 -21.11 -11.38
N ILE A 133 11.08 -21.63 -10.37
CA ILE A 133 11.62 -22.62 -9.44
C ILE A 133 11.17 -23.99 -9.95
N LYS A 134 12.09 -24.94 -10.04
CA LYS A 134 11.80 -26.34 -10.37
C LYS A 134 12.57 -27.25 -9.45
N ASP A 135 11.90 -28.22 -8.83
CA ASP A 135 12.49 -29.18 -7.89
C ASP A 135 13.30 -28.50 -6.77
N GLY A 136 12.86 -27.32 -6.34
CA GLY A 136 13.55 -26.53 -5.31
C GLY A 136 14.79 -25.77 -5.80
N VAL A 137 15.01 -25.65 -7.11
CA VAL A 137 16.14 -24.93 -7.73
C VAL A 137 15.64 -23.76 -8.59
N ILE A 138 16.27 -22.60 -8.45
CA ILE A 138 16.00 -21.43 -9.31
C ILE A 138 16.62 -21.71 -10.69
N THR A 139 15.79 -21.71 -11.72
CA THR A 139 16.22 -21.94 -13.10
C THR A 139 16.54 -20.63 -13.82
N ASN A 140 17.07 -20.69 -15.04
CA ASN A 140 17.32 -19.51 -15.87
C ASN A 140 16.09 -19.05 -16.67
N HIS A 141 14.96 -19.79 -16.61
CA HIS A 141 13.75 -19.43 -17.33
C HIS A 141 12.97 -18.36 -16.59
N GLU A 142 12.67 -17.25 -17.27
CA GLU A 142 11.90 -16.12 -16.73
C GLU A 142 10.42 -16.21 -17.14
N THR A 143 9.55 -15.84 -16.20
CA THR A 143 8.11 -15.68 -16.43
C THR A 143 7.78 -14.21 -16.68
N PHE A 144 6.85 -13.97 -17.59
CA PHE A 144 6.41 -12.63 -17.94
C PHE A 144 4.89 -12.51 -17.93
N ILE A 145 4.37 -11.33 -17.59
CA ILE A 145 2.95 -10.96 -17.74
C ILE A 145 2.85 -9.86 -18.81
N PRO A 146 2.07 -10.05 -19.88
CA PRO A 146 1.92 -9.04 -20.92
C PRO A 146 1.17 -7.80 -20.39
N ILE A 147 1.64 -6.61 -20.76
CA ILE A 147 1.13 -5.32 -20.22
C ILE A 147 -0.34 -5.11 -20.58
N ASN A 148 -0.77 -5.55 -21.77
CA ASN A 148 -2.17 -5.48 -22.21
C ASN A 148 -3.14 -6.38 -21.41
N LYS A 149 -2.65 -7.20 -20.48
CA LYS A 149 -3.49 -7.95 -19.54
C LYS A 149 -3.65 -7.26 -18.19
N LEU A 150 -2.88 -6.20 -17.92
CA LEU A 150 -2.99 -5.39 -16.69
C LEU A 150 -4.24 -4.53 -16.56
N PRO A 151 -5.01 -4.22 -17.62
CA PRO A 151 -6.35 -3.66 -17.44
C PRO A 151 -7.30 -4.60 -16.67
N GLN A 152 -6.94 -5.88 -16.50
CA GLN A 152 -7.65 -6.80 -15.60
C GLN A 152 -7.10 -6.62 -14.18
N ASP A 153 -7.99 -6.54 -13.18
CA ASP A 153 -7.61 -6.35 -11.78
C ASP A 153 -6.56 -7.38 -11.32
N LEU A 154 -5.50 -6.90 -10.67
CA LEU A 154 -4.42 -7.73 -10.14
C LEU A 154 -4.43 -7.72 -8.61
N ALA A 155 -4.40 -8.91 -8.01
CA ALA A 155 -4.30 -9.08 -6.57
C ALA A 155 -3.01 -9.79 -6.17
N ILE A 156 -2.21 -9.17 -5.29
CA ILE A 156 -0.94 -9.71 -4.79
C ILE A 156 -1.12 -10.13 -3.33
N PHE A 157 -1.18 -11.44 -3.09
CA PHE A 157 -1.35 -12.01 -1.75
C PHE A 157 -0.06 -12.65 -1.24
N GLY A 158 0.14 -12.58 0.08
CA GLY A 158 1.31 -13.17 0.73
C GLY A 158 1.38 -12.82 2.21
N LYS A 159 1.97 -13.70 3.02
CA LYS A 159 2.18 -13.47 4.47
C LYS A 159 3.08 -12.25 4.72
N SER A 160 3.08 -11.73 5.93
CA SER A 160 4.03 -10.67 6.31
C SER A 160 5.48 -11.16 6.13
N GLY A 161 6.34 -10.30 5.59
CA GLY A 161 7.74 -10.62 5.26
C GLY A 161 7.96 -11.36 3.93
N SER A 162 6.92 -11.80 3.22
CA SER A 162 7.05 -12.56 1.95
C SER A 162 7.56 -11.75 0.74
N GLY A 163 7.92 -10.48 0.91
CA GLY A 163 8.45 -9.64 -0.17
C GLY A 163 7.41 -8.99 -1.09
N LYS A 164 6.12 -8.91 -0.69
CA LYS A 164 5.05 -8.26 -1.50
C LYS A 164 5.41 -6.86 -1.99
N THR A 165 5.81 -5.97 -1.09
CA THR A 165 6.16 -4.58 -1.43
C THR A 165 7.37 -4.52 -2.37
N TYR A 166 8.36 -5.39 -2.14
CA TYR A 166 9.53 -5.47 -3.02
C TYR A 166 9.17 -5.94 -4.43
N PHE A 167 8.33 -6.98 -4.53
CA PHE A 167 7.80 -7.46 -5.80
C PHE A 167 7.02 -6.34 -6.52
N LEU A 168 6.11 -5.67 -5.82
CA LEU A 168 5.31 -4.57 -6.34
C LEU A 168 6.17 -3.41 -6.84
N ALA A 169 7.15 -2.95 -6.05
CA ALA A 169 8.04 -1.87 -6.43
C ALA A 169 8.87 -2.22 -7.69
N ARG A 170 9.40 -3.44 -7.77
CA ARG A 170 10.11 -3.92 -8.96
C ARG A 170 9.18 -3.98 -10.19
N PHE A 171 7.99 -4.52 -10.02
CA PHE A 171 6.99 -4.65 -11.06
C PHE A 171 6.63 -3.27 -11.65
N ILE A 172 6.39 -2.29 -10.78
CA ILE A 172 6.07 -0.91 -11.16
C ILE A 172 7.24 -0.22 -11.84
N LYS A 173 8.47 -0.39 -11.32
CA LYS A 173 9.67 0.17 -11.94
C LYS A 173 9.84 -0.33 -13.37
N GLU A 174 9.58 -1.61 -13.61
CA GLU A 174 9.64 -2.20 -14.95
C GLU A 174 8.51 -1.70 -15.86
N LEU A 175 7.28 -1.59 -15.33
CA LEU A 175 6.15 -1.01 -16.06
C LEU A 175 6.44 0.44 -16.48
N ALA A 176 6.88 1.29 -15.55
CA ALA A 176 7.18 2.69 -15.83
C ALA A 176 8.30 2.86 -16.88
N ALA A 177 9.26 1.93 -16.93
CA ALA A 177 10.32 1.94 -17.94
C ALA A 177 9.80 1.56 -19.34
N LYS A 178 8.82 0.64 -19.42
CA LYS A 178 8.27 0.10 -20.68
C LYS A 178 7.07 0.90 -21.21
N SER A 179 6.33 1.58 -20.34
CA SER A 179 5.10 2.29 -20.66
C SER A 179 5.11 3.68 -20.00
N LYS A 180 5.83 4.62 -20.62
CA LYS A 180 6.03 5.98 -20.08
C LYS A 180 4.76 6.83 -20.04
N ASP A 181 3.76 6.47 -20.82
CA ASP A 181 2.49 7.21 -20.91
C ASP A 181 1.45 6.73 -19.89
N VAL A 182 1.79 5.75 -19.05
CA VAL A 182 0.88 5.19 -18.03
C VAL A 182 1.00 5.98 -16.73
N GLY A 183 -0.10 6.60 -16.30
CA GLY A 183 -0.16 7.26 -14.99
C GLY A 183 -0.23 6.23 -13.86
N ILE A 184 0.79 6.14 -13.01
CA ILE A 184 0.81 5.20 -11.88
C ILE A 184 0.56 5.94 -10.57
N LEU A 185 -0.51 5.56 -9.86
CA LEU A 185 -0.86 6.07 -8.55
C LEU A 185 -0.69 4.98 -7.49
N VAL A 186 0.21 5.20 -6.53
CA VAL A 186 0.41 4.32 -5.38
C VAL A 186 -0.21 4.97 -4.13
N LEU A 187 -1.18 4.29 -3.53
CA LEU A 187 -1.81 4.67 -2.28
C LEU A 187 -1.19 3.83 -1.14
N ASN A 188 -0.36 4.45 -0.31
CA ASN A 188 0.17 3.82 0.88
C ASN A 188 -0.77 4.04 2.07
N ILE A 189 -1.50 3.01 2.45
CA ILE A 189 -2.61 3.13 3.41
C ILE A 189 -2.14 3.06 4.88
N LYS A 190 -1.03 2.37 5.18
CA LYS A 190 -0.75 1.98 6.58
C LYS A 190 0.70 2.12 7.01
N LYS A 191 1.65 1.56 6.26
CA LYS A 191 3.05 1.48 6.71
C LYS A 191 3.77 2.80 6.51
N GLN A 192 4.50 3.27 7.51
CA GLN A 192 5.38 4.43 7.32
C GLN A 192 6.63 4.02 6.51
N SER A 193 7.30 5.02 5.96
CA SER A 193 8.60 4.87 5.28
C SER A 193 8.59 3.95 4.05
N GLN A 194 7.43 3.74 3.41
CA GLN A 194 7.35 2.94 2.18
C GLN A 194 7.80 3.72 0.94
N GLU A 195 7.91 5.05 1.03
CA GLU A 195 8.35 5.92 -0.07
C GLU A 195 9.78 5.61 -0.56
N ILE A 196 10.57 4.87 0.22
CA ILE A 196 11.93 4.44 -0.14
C ILE A 196 11.94 3.45 -1.31
N PHE A 197 10.82 2.75 -1.54
CA PHE A 197 10.68 1.78 -2.63
C PHE A 197 10.26 2.45 -3.96
N TYR A 198 9.89 3.73 -3.91
CA TYR A 198 9.31 4.48 -5.02
C TYR A 198 10.11 5.76 -5.29
N ASN A 199 11.41 5.62 -5.62
CA ASN A 199 12.31 6.78 -5.74
C ASN A 199 11.94 7.75 -6.87
N ASP A 200 11.49 7.23 -8.00
CA ASP A 200 11.16 8.03 -9.19
C ASP A 200 9.72 8.58 -9.17
N PHE A 201 9.07 8.58 -8.01
CA PHE A 201 7.69 9.02 -7.82
C PHE A 201 7.65 10.42 -7.21
N THR A 202 6.66 11.21 -7.61
CA THR A 202 6.27 12.41 -6.87
C THR A 202 5.59 11.95 -5.58
N LYS A 203 6.15 12.33 -4.42
CA LYS A 203 5.73 11.84 -3.11
C LYS A 203 4.97 12.94 -2.39
N LEU A 204 3.74 12.66 -1.99
CA LEU A 204 2.90 13.58 -1.22
C LEU A 204 2.42 12.86 0.03
N LYS A 205 2.67 13.46 1.19
CA LYS A 205 2.24 12.93 2.48
C LYS A 205 0.98 13.62 2.94
N TYR A 206 0.14 12.88 3.65
CA TYR A 206 -1.02 13.45 4.31
C TYR A 206 -0.59 14.60 5.23
N SER A 207 -1.16 15.79 5.01
CA SER A 207 -0.83 17.10 5.62
C SER A 207 0.24 17.93 4.91
N ASP A 208 0.83 17.47 3.81
CA ASP A 208 1.64 18.34 2.95
C ASP A 208 0.73 19.39 2.29
N GLU A 209 1.25 20.59 2.03
CA GLU A 209 0.47 21.68 1.42
C GLU A 209 -0.09 21.29 0.03
N ASP A 210 0.68 20.51 -0.72
CA ASP A 210 0.31 20.01 -2.04
C ASP A 210 -0.59 18.75 -2.00
N PHE A 211 -0.83 18.19 -0.80
CA PHE A 211 -1.74 17.05 -0.61
C PHE A 211 -3.20 17.54 -0.58
N HIS A 212 -3.77 17.71 -1.77
CA HIS A 212 -5.10 18.28 -1.94
C HIS A 212 -6.03 17.34 -2.73
N ILE A 213 -7.24 17.11 -2.20
CA ILE A 213 -8.25 16.20 -2.74
C ILE A 213 -9.63 16.84 -2.52
N PRO A 214 -10.14 17.66 -3.46
CA PRO A 214 -11.41 18.35 -3.28
C PRO A 214 -12.56 17.34 -3.05
N TYR A 215 -13.38 17.58 -2.02
CA TYR A 215 -14.50 16.69 -1.68
C TYR A 215 -15.55 16.64 -2.81
N PHE A 216 -15.60 17.66 -3.66
CA PHE A 216 -16.46 17.70 -4.83
C PHE A 216 -15.73 18.35 -6.00
N THR A 217 -15.79 17.71 -7.17
CA THR A 217 -15.20 18.24 -8.40
C THR A 217 -16.29 18.41 -9.46
N LYS A 218 -16.27 19.57 -10.14
CA LYS A 218 -17.13 19.80 -11.30
C LYS A 218 -16.61 18.97 -12.47
N GLY A 219 -17.22 17.81 -12.71
CA GLY A 219 -16.94 16.98 -13.87
C GLY A 219 -17.74 17.38 -15.11
N GLU A 220 -17.26 17.00 -16.30
CA GLU A 220 -17.96 17.20 -17.58
C GLU A 220 -18.82 15.99 -18.00
N LYS A 221 -18.48 14.78 -17.53
CA LYS A 221 -19.06 13.53 -18.05
C LYS A 221 -20.46 13.21 -17.53
N ASP A 222 -20.62 13.25 -16.21
CA ASP A 222 -21.86 12.83 -15.57
C ASP A 222 -22.85 13.99 -15.43
N SER A 223 -24.13 13.68 -15.27
CA SER A 223 -25.09 14.71 -14.86
C SER A 223 -24.70 15.25 -13.48
N LEU A 224 -24.87 16.56 -13.25
CA LEU A 224 -24.65 17.16 -11.93
C LEU A 224 -25.38 16.39 -10.83
N LYS A 225 -26.61 15.95 -11.11
CA LYS A 225 -27.42 15.13 -10.20
C LYS A 225 -26.73 13.85 -9.77
N LYS A 226 -26.12 13.10 -10.72
CA LYS A 226 -25.41 11.86 -10.42
C LYS A 226 -24.19 12.11 -9.54
N ARG A 227 -23.41 13.16 -9.81
CA ARG A 227 -22.25 13.52 -8.98
C ARG A 227 -22.63 13.92 -7.56
N LEU A 228 -23.71 14.68 -7.39
CA LEU A 228 -24.23 15.01 -6.05
C LEU A 228 -24.65 13.73 -5.31
N GLN A 229 -25.38 12.84 -5.99
CA GLN A 229 -25.76 11.56 -5.38
C GLN A 229 -24.53 10.78 -4.93
N GLU A 230 -23.54 10.62 -5.80
CA GLU A 230 -22.30 9.90 -5.48
C GLU A 230 -21.50 10.56 -4.36
N THR A 231 -21.51 11.90 -4.30
CA THR A 231 -20.89 12.66 -3.20
C THR A 231 -21.60 12.37 -1.89
N ALA A 232 -22.92 12.43 -1.88
CA ALA A 232 -23.72 12.06 -0.73
C ALA A 232 -23.46 10.60 -0.30
N THR A 233 -23.38 9.67 -1.26
CA THR A 233 -23.13 8.24 -1.03
C THR A 233 -21.81 8.03 -0.29
N TYR A 234 -20.70 8.54 -0.83
CA TYR A 234 -19.41 8.29 -0.18
C TYR A 234 -19.28 9.05 1.14
N VAL A 235 -19.88 10.24 1.29
CA VAL A 235 -19.84 11.01 2.53
C VAL A 235 -20.58 10.29 3.65
N TYR A 236 -21.82 9.81 3.43
CA TYR A 236 -22.56 9.11 4.49
C TYR A 236 -21.87 7.80 4.88
N ALA A 237 -21.34 7.07 3.89
CA ALA A 237 -20.63 5.82 4.09
C ALA A 237 -19.35 6.03 4.91
N SER A 238 -18.53 7.02 4.53
CA SER A 238 -17.29 7.35 5.24
C SER A 238 -17.54 7.83 6.67
N LEU A 239 -18.71 8.39 6.95
CA LEU A 239 -19.15 8.80 8.28
C LEU A 239 -19.76 7.65 9.10
N GLY A 240 -20.00 6.47 8.50
CA GLY A 240 -20.68 5.34 9.13
C GLY A 240 -22.11 5.71 9.55
N LEU A 241 -22.82 6.44 8.71
CA LEU A 241 -24.19 6.92 8.95
C LEU A 241 -25.22 6.03 8.25
N LYS A 242 -26.43 5.89 8.80
CA LYS A 242 -27.49 5.11 8.14
C LYS A 242 -27.87 5.70 6.77
N ASN A 243 -28.39 4.87 5.86
CA ASN A 243 -28.77 5.25 4.49
C ASN A 243 -29.72 6.46 4.39
N VAL A 244 -30.50 6.77 5.43
CA VAL A 244 -31.32 7.99 5.47
C VAL A 244 -30.48 9.26 5.28
N PHE A 245 -29.23 9.26 5.74
CA PHE A 245 -28.31 10.40 5.62
C PHE A 245 -27.89 10.67 4.19
N GLU A 246 -27.84 9.66 3.32
CA GLU A 246 -27.57 9.86 1.88
C GLU A 246 -28.56 10.87 1.29
N LYS A 247 -29.85 10.66 1.51
CA LYS A 247 -30.92 11.54 1.02
C LYS A 247 -30.86 12.93 1.66
N ILE A 248 -30.48 13.00 2.94
CA ILE A 248 -30.33 14.28 3.66
C ILE A 248 -29.16 15.08 3.09
N ILE A 249 -28.01 14.45 2.88
CA ILE A 249 -26.80 15.09 2.32
C ILE A 249 -27.08 15.56 0.90
N TYR A 250 -27.61 14.70 0.04
CA TYR A 250 -27.99 15.06 -1.34
C TYR A 250 -28.95 16.26 -1.38
N ARG A 251 -29.99 16.28 -0.54
CA ARG A 251 -30.93 17.41 -0.48
C ARG A 251 -30.28 18.69 0.04
N THR A 252 -29.32 18.57 0.94
CA THR A 252 -28.54 19.69 1.45
C THR A 252 -27.68 20.29 0.34
N GLU A 253 -26.99 19.46 -0.44
CA GLU A 253 -26.20 19.89 -1.60
C GLU A 253 -27.06 20.61 -2.65
N VAL A 254 -28.22 20.03 -2.99
CA VAL A 254 -29.20 20.67 -3.89
C VAL A 254 -29.68 22.00 -3.32
N GLY A 255 -29.88 22.09 -2.00
CA GLY A 255 -30.23 23.34 -1.32
C GLY A 255 -29.16 24.42 -1.47
N PHE A 256 -27.88 24.06 -1.31
CA PHE A 256 -26.75 24.97 -1.54
C PHE A 256 -26.72 25.47 -2.98
N LEU A 257 -26.85 24.58 -3.96
CA LEU A 257 -26.87 24.96 -5.37
C LEU A 257 -28.04 25.89 -5.72
N LYS A 258 -29.24 25.65 -5.16
CA LYS A 258 -30.41 26.51 -5.40
C LYS A 258 -30.28 27.89 -4.78
N LEU A 259 -29.67 27.99 -3.59
CA LEU A 259 -29.59 29.24 -2.84
C LEU A 259 -28.35 30.08 -3.18
N LYS A 260 -27.23 29.43 -3.53
CA LYS A 260 -25.93 30.08 -3.73
C LYS A 260 -25.32 29.82 -5.10
N GLY A 261 -25.87 28.92 -5.91
CA GLY A 261 -25.30 28.53 -7.21
C GLY A 261 -24.13 27.54 -7.11
N GLU A 262 -23.63 27.27 -5.90
CA GLU A 262 -22.45 26.45 -5.67
C GLU A 262 -22.51 25.68 -4.34
N LEU A 263 -21.70 24.63 -4.24
CA LEU A 263 -21.43 23.94 -2.97
C LEU A 263 -20.42 24.75 -2.14
N PRO A 264 -20.44 24.61 -0.80
CA PRO A 264 -19.57 25.41 0.04
C PRO A 264 -18.10 25.00 -0.08
N GLU A 265 -17.19 25.98 -0.15
CA GLU A 265 -15.75 25.75 -0.29
C GLU A 265 -15.16 24.74 0.73
N PHE A 266 -15.60 24.80 1.99
CA PHE A 266 -15.09 23.93 3.06
C PHE A 266 -16.07 22.79 3.36
N PHE A 267 -15.53 21.58 3.50
CA PHE A 267 -16.31 20.38 3.81
C PHE A 267 -17.15 20.53 5.10
N LEU A 268 -16.60 21.16 6.14
CA LEU A 268 -17.31 21.43 7.39
C LEU A 268 -18.56 22.30 7.18
N ARG A 269 -18.53 23.23 6.22
CA ARG A 269 -19.71 24.06 5.92
C ARG A 269 -20.83 23.23 5.27
N LEU A 270 -20.49 22.22 4.47
CA LEU A 270 -21.46 21.24 3.99
C LEU A 270 -22.09 20.48 5.17
N LEU A 271 -21.28 19.95 6.08
CA LEU A 271 -21.76 19.21 7.25
C LEU A 271 -22.65 20.08 8.17
N LYS A 272 -22.28 21.34 8.39
CA LYS A 272 -23.14 22.31 9.11
C LYS A 272 -24.47 22.55 8.38
N GLY A 273 -24.45 22.57 7.05
CA GLY A 273 -25.66 22.61 6.23
C GLY A 273 -26.57 21.41 6.47
N VAL A 274 -25.98 20.21 6.58
CA VAL A 274 -26.71 18.95 6.87
C VAL A 274 -27.36 19.04 8.25
N GLU A 275 -26.63 19.50 9.28
CA GLU A 275 -27.19 19.69 10.62
C GLU A 275 -28.38 20.67 10.61
N ILE A 276 -28.26 21.78 9.87
CA ILE A 276 -29.34 22.76 9.71
C ILE A 276 -30.54 22.14 8.98
N TYR A 277 -30.29 21.34 7.94
CA TYR A 277 -31.35 20.65 7.20
C TYR A 277 -32.14 19.73 8.16
N ILE A 278 -31.46 18.93 8.97
CA ILE A 278 -32.12 18.03 9.93
C ILE A 278 -32.98 18.81 10.93
N LYS A 279 -32.50 19.96 11.43
CA LYS A 279 -33.27 20.81 12.38
C LYS A 279 -34.53 21.42 11.77
N LYS A 280 -34.50 21.76 10.48
CA LYS A 280 -35.57 22.50 9.80
C LYS A 280 -36.61 21.60 9.14
N ASN A 281 -36.34 20.31 8.97
CA ASN A 281 -37.27 19.38 8.36
C ASN A 281 -37.97 18.57 9.47
N PRO A 282 -39.30 18.39 9.39
CA PRO A 282 -40.05 17.70 10.43
C PRO A 282 -39.78 16.19 10.40
N TYR A 283 -39.16 15.68 11.44
CA TYR A 283 -39.11 14.25 11.80
C TYR A 283 -39.84 14.07 13.14
N GLY A 284 -40.16 12.83 13.54
CA GLY A 284 -40.65 12.61 14.91
C GLY A 284 -39.65 13.17 15.94
N PRO A 285 -40.08 13.74 17.08
CA PRO A 285 -39.16 14.38 18.03
C PRO A 285 -37.98 13.48 18.47
N GLU A 286 -38.26 12.20 18.70
CA GLU A 286 -37.25 11.19 19.04
C GLU A 286 -36.31 10.88 17.85
N GLU A 287 -36.87 10.73 16.65
CA GLU A 287 -36.09 10.50 15.43
C GLU A 287 -35.16 11.67 15.13
N GLN A 288 -35.67 12.90 15.25
CA GLN A 288 -34.90 14.11 15.04
C GLN A 288 -33.76 14.24 16.05
N ALA A 289 -34.04 13.98 17.33
CA ALA A 289 -33.02 13.98 18.37
C ALA A 289 -31.92 12.93 18.09
N ASN A 290 -32.31 11.71 17.72
CA ASN A 290 -31.39 10.63 17.38
C ASN A 290 -30.52 10.97 16.16
N LEU A 291 -31.12 11.44 15.06
CA LEU A 291 -30.40 11.87 13.86
C LEU A 291 -29.36 12.95 14.18
N LEU A 292 -29.74 13.97 14.95
CA LEU A 292 -28.83 15.05 15.34
C LEU A 292 -27.71 14.56 16.23
N GLN A 293 -28.01 13.70 17.21
CA GLN A 293 -27.01 13.14 18.12
C GLN A 293 -25.99 12.30 17.37
N VAL A 294 -26.45 11.34 16.55
CA VAL A 294 -25.57 10.49 15.74
C VAL A 294 -24.71 11.33 14.79
N PHE A 295 -25.31 12.28 14.09
CA PHE A 295 -24.59 13.14 13.15
C PHE A 295 -23.51 13.99 13.83
N ARG A 296 -23.83 14.66 14.94
CA ARG A 296 -22.86 15.49 15.68
C ARG A 296 -21.69 14.68 16.22
N ASN A 297 -21.96 13.49 16.76
CA ASN A 297 -20.93 12.60 17.27
C ASN A 297 -19.92 12.21 16.17
N ARG A 298 -20.38 12.03 14.92
CA ARG A 298 -19.51 11.75 13.77
C ARG A 298 -18.79 13.00 13.27
N MET A 299 -19.50 14.12 13.15
CA MET A 299 -18.96 15.38 12.59
C MET A 299 -17.77 15.93 13.39
N ASN A 300 -17.74 15.76 14.72
CA ASN A 300 -16.67 16.30 15.56
C ASN A 300 -15.26 15.84 15.14
N VAL A 301 -15.14 14.63 14.58
CA VAL A 301 -13.86 14.07 14.08
C VAL A 301 -13.33 14.84 12.85
N TYR A 302 -14.19 15.56 12.14
CA TYR A 302 -13.87 16.22 10.87
C TYR A 302 -13.65 17.73 11.01
N ASN A 303 -13.69 18.26 12.24
CA ASN A 303 -13.50 19.68 12.52
C ASN A 303 -12.01 20.11 12.59
N GLU A 304 -11.10 19.27 12.11
CA GLU A 304 -9.67 19.59 12.09
C GLU A 304 -9.32 20.41 10.84
N ASP A 305 -8.57 21.51 11.01
CA ASP A 305 -8.14 22.39 9.91
C ASP A 305 -7.43 21.62 8.79
N LYS A 306 -6.66 20.59 9.17
CA LYS A 306 -5.94 19.72 8.22
C LYS A 306 -6.90 19.03 7.25
N ILE A 307 -7.99 18.47 7.75
CA ILE A 307 -9.01 17.80 6.94
C ILE A 307 -9.67 18.82 6.02
N GLN A 308 -9.96 20.01 6.54
CA GLN A 308 -10.59 21.07 5.78
C GLN A 308 -9.71 21.55 4.63
N ASN A 309 -8.40 21.66 4.84
CA ASN A 309 -7.46 22.04 3.78
C ASN A 309 -7.30 20.96 2.72
N VAL A 310 -7.20 19.70 3.12
CA VAL A 310 -7.11 18.56 2.19
C VAL A 310 -8.38 18.48 1.33
N LEU A 311 -9.55 18.60 1.94
CA LEU A 311 -10.85 18.41 1.27
C LEU A 311 -11.44 19.66 0.60
N ARG A 312 -10.82 20.83 0.78
CA ARG A 312 -11.33 22.11 0.28
C ARG A 312 -11.69 22.04 -1.21
N MET A 313 -12.77 22.67 -1.63
CA MET A 313 -13.07 22.77 -3.06
C MET A 313 -12.11 23.72 -3.75
N THR A 314 -11.71 23.35 -4.97
CA THR A 314 -10.88 24.16 -5.85
C THR A 314 -11.49 24.19 -7.26
N GLU A 315 -11.20 25.26 -8.00
CA GLU A 315 -11.65 25.39 -9.38
C GLU A 315 -10.82 24.53 -10.34
N THR A 316 -9.54 24.35 -10.01
CA THR A 316 -8.58 23.58 -10.80
C THR A 316 -8.29 22.24 -10.15
N LEU A 317 -7.97 21.23 -10.96
CA LEU A 317 -7.51 19.95 -10.45
C LEU A 317 -6.22 20.10 -9.64
N PRO A 318 -6.01 19.29 -8.58
CA PRO A 318 -4.73 19.22 -7.91
C PRO A 318 -3.60 18.91 -8.89
N THR A 319 -2.41 19.47 -8.64
CA THR A 319 -1.22 19.30 -9.48
C THR A 319 -0.88 17.83 -9.67
N TRP A 320 -0.94 17.04 -8.61
CA TRP A 320 -0.66 15.61 -8.66
C TRP A 320 -1.65 14.82 -9.53
N VAL A 321 -2.91 15.24 -9.59
CA VAL A 321 -3.92 14.62 -10.47
C VAL A 321 -3.59 14.95 -11.91
N THR A 322 -3.25 16.20 -12.20
CA THR A 322 -2.87 16.64 -13.55
C THR A 322 -1.62 15.92 -14.02
N ASP A 323 -0.62 15.80 -13.15
CA ASP A 323 0.62 15.06 -13.40
C ASP A 323 0.36 13.58 -13.65
N TRP A 324 -0.48 12.95 -12.82
CA TRP A 324 -0.87 11.55 -12.98
C TRP A 324 -1.60 11.30 -14.31
N LEU A 325 -2.54 12.17 -14.68
CA LEU A 325 -3.24 12.10 -15.97
C LEU A 325 -2.29 12.22 -17.17
N ASN A 326 -1.15 12.89 -16.99
CA ASN A 326 -0.10 13.04 -18.00
C ASN A 326 0.97 11.93 -17.95
N GLY A 327 0.69 10.80 -17.30
CA GLY A 327 1.59 9.64 -17.28
C GLY A 327 2.65 9.66 -16.18
N LYS A 328 2.62 10.62 -15.24
CA LYS A 328 3.58 10.64 -14.13
C LYS A 328 3.22 9.65 -13.02
N ASN A 329 4.26 9.27 -12.29
CA ASN A 329 4.21 8.38 -11.15
C ASN A 329 3.99 9.16 -9.85
N ILE A 330 2.88 8.91 -9.15
CA ILE A 330 2.48 9.58 -7.91
C ILE A 330 2.40 8.59 -6.76
N PHE A 331 2.96 8.96 -5.62
CA PHE A 331 2.90 8.22 -4.37
C PHE A 331 2.20 9.07 -3.31
N LEU A 332 1.04 8.62 -2.84
CA LEU A 332 0.26 9.26 -1.79
C LEU A 332 0.41 8.48 -0.48
N ASP A 333 0.97 9.13 0.54
CA ASP A 333 1.20 8.54 1.85
C ASP A 333 0.10 8.91 2.84
N LEU A 334 -0.77 7.94 3.15
CA LEU A 334 -1.84 8.04 4.15
C LEU A 334 -1.47 7.37 5.48
N SER A 335 -0.20 6.99 5.69
CA SER A 335 0.23 6.31 6.92
C SER A 335 -0.03 7.13 8.20
N LEU A 336 0.05 8.46 8.11
CA LEU A 336 -0.23 9.40 9.19
C LEU A 336 -1.72 9.79 9.30
N CYS A 337 -2.55 9.38 8.34
CA CYS A 337 -3.98 9.66 8.37
C CYS A 337 -4.66 8.77 9.43
N SER A 338 -5.49 9.37 10.27
CA SER A 338 -6.22 8.66 11.32
C SER A 338 -7.14 7.59 10.72
N LYS A 339 -7.39 6.51 11.46
CA LYS A 339 -8.27 5.41 11.02
C LYS A 339 -9.70 5.88 10.69
N PHE A 340 -10.16 6.97 11.30
CA PHE A 340 -11.51 7.50 11.10
C PHE A 340 -11.59 8.41 9.88
N ILE A 341 -10.52 9.14 9.57
CA ILE A 341 -10.46 10.07 8.43
C ILE A 341 -10.11 9.34 7.13
N LYS A 342 -9.34 8.25 7.24
CA LYS A 342 -8.80 7.50 6.10
C LYS A 342 -9.84 7.01 5.11
N PRO A 343 -10.99 6.42 5.52
CA PRO A 343 -12.04 6.04 4.58
C PRO A 343 -12.55 7.23 3.76
N LEU A 344 -12.75 8.39 4.40
CA LEU A 344 -13.19 9.60 3.73
C LEU A 344 -12.20 10.08 2.66
N ILE A 345 -10.91 10.12 3.01
CA ILE A 345 -9.86 10.57 2.09
C ILE A 345 -9.71 9.60 0.90
N VAL A 346 -9.71 8.29 1.17
CA VAL A 346 -9.59 7.28 0.11
C VAL A 346 -10.80 7.32 -0.83
N ASN A 347 -12.02 7.42 -0.28
CA ASN A 347 -13.22 7.53 -1.10
C ASN A 347 -13.25 8.83 -1.91
N ALA A 348 -12.76 9.94 -1.35
CA ALA A 348 -12.61 11.19 -2.09
C ALA A 348 -11.58 11.06 -3.24
N ILE A 349 -10.46 10.34 -3.04
CA ILE A 349 -9.50 10.04 -4.11
C ILE A 349 -10.18 9.23 -5.23
N PHE A 350 -10.88 8.14 -4.90
CA PHE A 350 -11.55 7.33 -5.91
C PHE A 350 -12.61 8.11 -6.66
N GLN A 351 -13.37 8.97 -5.97
CA GLN A 351 -14.35 9.81 -6.65
C GLN A 351 -13.70 10.85 -7.57
N LEU A 352 -12.62 11.49 -7.11
CA LEU A 352 -11.86 12.42 -7.93
C LEU A 352 -11.34 11.73 -9.19
N VAL A 353 -10.70 10.57 -9.04
CA VAL A 353 -10.18 9.75 -10.14
C VAL A 353 -11.30 9.42 -11.12
N ARG A 354 -12.42 8.86 -10.63
CA ARG A 354 -13.57 8.49 -11.46
C ARG A 354 -14.18 9.68 -12.20
N THR A 355 -14.18 10.86 -11.59
CA THR A 355 -14.68 12.08 -12.22
C THR A 355 -13.81 12.52 -13.40
N VAL A 356 -12.48 12.40 -13.27
CA VAL A 356 -11.52 12.89 -14.27
C VAL A 356 -11.19 11.87 -15.36
N THR A 357 -11.16 10.56 -15.06
CA THR A 357 -10.83 9.51 -16.03
C THR A 357 -12.04 9.12 -16.89
N LYS A 358 -11.83 8.82 -18.18
CA LYS A 358 -12.92 8.34 -19.05
C LYS A 358 -12.99 6.82 -18.95
N ASP A 359 -14.19 6.26 -18.81
CA ASP A 359 -14.42 4.85 -19.09
C ASP A 359 -14.05 4.63 -20.56
N SER A 360 -13.08 3.76 -20.77
CA SER A 360 -12.48 3.50 -22.06
C SER A 360 -12.51 1.99 -22.23
N GLU A 361 -13.24 1.52 -23.24
CA GLU A 361 -13.19 0.11 -23.67
C GLU A 361 -11.84 -0.26 -24.31
N ALA A 362 -10.89 0.69 -24.38
CA ALA A 362 -9.57 0.43 -24.94
C ALA A 362 -8.85 -0.69 -24.18
N GLU A 363 -8.26 -1.61 -24.94
CA GLU A 363 -7.38 -2.68 -24.44
C GLU A 363 -6.04 -2.16 -23.89
N GLU A 364 -5.79 -0.84 -23.98
CA GLU A 364 -4.55 -0.21 -23.57
C GLU A 364 -4.65 0.34 -22.13
N LEU A 365 -3.70 -0.09 -21.30
CA LEU A 365 -3.52 0.46 -19.95
C LEU A 365 -3.14 1.94 -20.05
N LYS A 366 -3.96 2.85 -19.52
CA LYS A 366 -3.63 4.28 -19.40
C LYS A 366 -3.31 4.72 -17.99
N TYR A 367 -4.01 4.14 -17.02
CA TYR A 367 -3.87 4.50 -15.61
C TYR A 367 -3.82 3.24 -14.77
N LEU A 368 -2.95 3.22 -13.77
CA LEU A 368 -2.83 2.14 -12.80
C LEU A 368 -2.95 2.72 -11.39
N ILE A 369 -3.89 2.20 -10.61
CA ILE A 369 -4.06 2.54 -9.19
C ILE A 369 -3.66 1.33 -8.36
N ILE A 370 -2.77 1.54 -7.41
CA ILE A 370 -2.23 0.51 -6.53
C ILE A 370 -2.59 0.88 -5.09
N ILE A 371 -3.18 -0.06 -4.37
CA ILE A 371 -3.51 0.08 -2.95
C ILE A 371 -2.58 -0.82 -2.16
N ASP A 372 -1.52 -0.26 -1.58
CA ASP A 372 -0.65 -1.04 -0.69
C ASP A 372 -1.29 -1.18 0.69
N GLU A 373 -1.13 -2.36 1.29
CA GLU A 373 -1.78 -2.75 2.55
C GLU A 373 -3.32 -2.64 2.50
N ALA A 374 -3.93 -2.99 1.35
CA ALA A 374 -5.36 -2.88 1.08
C ALA A 374 -6.30 -3.49 2.15
N HIS A 375 -5.84 -4.50 2.92
CA HIS A 375 -6.58 -5.06 4.04
C HIS A 375 -6.97 -4.01 5.10
N ALA A 376 -6.20 -2.92 5.22
CA ALA A 376 -6.51 -1.85 6.15
C ALA A 376 -7.79 -1.06 5.79
N LEU A 377 -8.32 -1.26 4.58
CA LEU A 377 -9.59 -0.72 4.10
C LEU A 377 -10.62 -1.82 3.87
N LEU A 378 -10.21 -2.91 3.22
CA LEU A 378 -11.07 -4.01 2.76
C LEU A 378 -11.31 -5.10 3.82
N GLU A 379 -10.96 -4.82 5.08
CA GLU A 379 -11.24 -5.73 6.19
C GLU A 379 -12.75 -5.93 6.33
N LYS A 380 -13.18 -7.18 6.55
CA LYS A 380 -14.60 -7.46 6.74
C LYS A 380 -15.16 -6.68 7.95
N PRO A 381 -16.44 -6.30 7.92
CA PRO A 381 -17.13 -5.80 9.09
C PRO A 381 -16.99 -6.77 10.27
N ILE A 382 -16.80 -6.23 11.46
CA ILE A 382 -16.75 -7.01 12.72
C ILE A 382 -18.15 -7.57 13.04
N THR A 383 -19.17 -6.89 12.54
CA THR A 383 -20.58 -7.13 12.80
C THR A 383 -21.33 -7.36 11.49
N THR A 384 -22.40 -8.15 11.54
CA THR A 384 -23.33 -8.33 10.42
C THR A 384 -24.52 -7.38 10.48
N ASN A 385 -24.59 -6.52 11.50
CA ASN A 385 -25.65 -5.54 11.64
C ASN A 385 -25.47 -4.42 10.60
N SER A 386 -26.39 -4.33 9.63
CA SER A 386 -26.34 -3.35 8.56
C SER A 386 -26.49 -1.90 9.01
N ASP A 387 -26.94 -1.69 10.24
CA ASP A 387 -27.05 -0.36 10.85
C ASP A 387 -25.80 0.06 11.65
N ASP A 388 -24.80 -0.82 11.77
CA ASP A 388 -23.55 -0.49 12.47
C ASP A 388 -22.63 0.36 11.58
N ALA A 389 -21.97 1.34 12.20
CA ALA A 389 -21.05 2.23 11.52
C ALA A 389 -19.86 1.49 10.88
N ASP A 390 -19.33 0.44 11.53
CA ASP A 390 -18.25 -0.37 10.96
C ASP A 390 -18.73 -1.12 9.71
N PHE A 391 -19.96 -1.65 9.74
CA PHE A 391 -20.55 -2.32 8.58
C PHE A 391 -20.76 -1.34 7.42
N ILE A 392 -21.42 -0.22 7.68
CA ILE A 392 -21.72 0.81 6.67
C ILE A 392 -20.45 1.34 6.02
N THR A 393 -19.42 1.61 6.81
CA THR A 393 -18.15 2.17 6.29
C THR A 393 -17.43 1.17 5.37
N LYS A 394 -17.53 -0.14 5.65
CA LYS A 394 -16.80 -1.19 4.93
C LYS A 394 -17.59 -1.83 3.78
N GLU A 395 -18.92 -1.80 3.81
CA GLU A 395 -19.75 -2.34 2.73
C GLU A 395 -19.67 -1.48 1.46
N GLN A 396 -19.43 -0.18 1.62
CA GLN A 396 -19.43 0.81 0.54
C GLN A 396 -18.03 1.15 0.01
N MET A 397 -16.97 0.51 0.53
CA MET A 397 -15.60 0.53 -0.03
C MET A 397 -15.41 -0.64 -0.97
#